data_AF-A0A2V0P5V2-F1
#
_entry.id   AF-A0A2V0P5V2-F1
#
_cell.length_a   1.000
_cell.length_b   1.000
_cell.length_c   1.000
_cell.angle_alpha   90.00
_cell.angle_beta   90.00
_cell.angle_gamma   90.00
#
_symmetry.space_group_name_H-M   'P 1'
#
loop_
_entity.id
_entity.type
_entity.pdbx_description
1 polymer ?
#
loop_
_entity_poly.entity_id
_entity_poly.type
_entity_poly.pdbx_seq_one_letter_code
_entity_poly.pdbx_strand_id
1 'polypeptide(L)'
;MSEREARQAEEALGEAWRQQFGGDLAGLYDYVERDELEWMQSVRDFQAVPRAMRQRQGAYLDMDGLPPGMATDLVGMGTWRLRNKVGDIIGFLVGRLEGSLRELMEDDLTAYPTAKWKENGWDFIDSIDPVREWDGFAHMDIRDPEPGEEGYPRLQVENRVYCSRAFRKLHLEVAVRQDGLEVLHVVFYPRYDFDAPILALDVVAVNGDVTLAVADACPLSANLMLPPHYLQTMKDLQEEFLPEPAISRSVPDWGKAIFSPMAVCMRPTSPEGLAGFVKYVVALTRAHIMYTSLLSPIEPRTKSGARRLAELAAGHQRFCTNQLANKKTSRVLEVAFGAELTAAYMSGLMFDFDPSDSPPWFDTSVSRLYHHFDREPEPWKDGAQLLSIRRDLDVKKANTFLQRFLEGEASIAGERLQFALGTLYDADEDFREAANAATPELAELRMAGLEAVGRALEAQLLDLVGQAQAAAAAAAAGGGAAAAAADAQQPDEQQQRQQQQQQQQQQQQQQQQQQQQE
;
A
#
# COMPACT_ATOMS: atom_id res chain seq x y z
N MET A 1 -10.54 -1.13 -17.73
CA MET A 1 -9.48 -0.12 -17.76
C MET A 1 -8.89 -0.12 -19.16
N SER A 2 -8.92 1.01 -19.84
CA SER A 2 -8.23 1.21 -21.12
C SER A 2 -6.72 1.29 -20.91
N GLU A 3 -5.90 1.01 -21.92
CA GLU A 3 -4.43 1.13 -21.84
C GLU A 3 -3.99 2.54 -21.43
N ARG A 4 -4.76 3.57 -21.82
CA ARG A 4 -4.51 4.96 -21.44
C ARG A 4 -4.70 5.20 -19.94
N GLU A 5 -5.76 4.66 -19.35
CA GLU A 5 -6.02 4.78 -17.91
C GLU A 5 -4.95 4.06 -17.08
N ALA A 6 -4.51 2.88 -17.54
CA ALA A 6 -3.44 2.13 -16.88
C ALA A 6 -2.13 2.93 -16.86
N ARG A 7 -1.76 3.53 -17.99
CA ARG A 7 -0.57 4.37 -18.11
C ARG A 7 -0.65 5.63 -17.23
N GLN A 8 -1.81 6.28 -17.19
CA GLN A 8 -2.01 7.45 -16.33
C GLN A 8 -1.90 7.10 -14.84
N ALA A 9 -2.45 5.95 -14.43
CA ALA A 9 -2.31 5.47 -13.05
C ALA A 9 -0.85 5.15 -12.71
N GLU A 10 -0.10 4.58 -13.65
CA GLU A 10 1.32 4.29 -13.49
C GLU A 10 2.20 5.55 -13.40
N GLU A 11 1.91 6.57 -14.23
CA GLU A 11 2.55 7.88 -14.17
C GLU A 11 2.25 8.57 -12.83
N ALA A 12 0.98 8.57 -12.39
CA ALA A 12 0.58 9.15 -11.10
C ALA A 12 1.22 8.44 -9.89
N LEU A 13 1.36 7.10 -9.94
CA LEU A 13 2.07 6.34 -8.92
C LEU A 13 3.55 6.75 -8.85
N GLY A 14 4.20 6.89 -10.01
CA GLY A 14 5.58 7.35 -10.10
C GLY A 14 5.80 8.74 -9.53
N GLU A 15 4.90 9.68 -9.83
CA GLU A 15 4.92 11.04 -9.27
C GLU A 15 4.71 11.04 -7.75
N ALA A 16 3.67 10.33 -7.27
CA ALA A 16 3.38 10.22 -5.84
C ALA A 16 4.56 9.60 -5.06
N TRP A 17 5.21 8.59 -5.63
CA TRP A 17 6.39 7.98 -5.04
C TRP A 17 7.56 8.95 -4.94
N ARG A 18 7.88 9.68 -6.02
CA ARG A 18 8.97 10.68 -6.01
C ARG A 18 8.70 11.85 -5.07
N GLN A 19 7.43 12.22 -4.88
CA GLN A 19 7.05 13.26 -3.92
C GLN A 19 7.38 12.88 -2.47
N GLN A 20 7.38 11.58 -2.10
CA GLN A 20 7.70 11.16 -0.74
C GLN A 20 9.11 11.54 -0.29
N PHE A 21 10.05 11.74 -1.23
CA PHE A 21 11.40 12.22 -0.94
C PHE A 21 11.69 13.56 -1.64
N GLY A 22 10.67 14.28 -2.11
CA GLY A 22 10.81 15.64 -2.66
C GLY A 22 11.73 15.78 -3.88
N GLY A 23 12.10 14.67 -4.54
CA GLY A 23 13.18 14.64 -5.53
C GLY A 23 14.60 14.75 -4.94
N ASP A 24 14.73 14.80 -3.62
CA ASP A 24 16.00 14.76 -2.88
C ASP A 24 16.49 13.31 -2.74
N LEU A 25 17.27 12.89 -3.73
CA LEU A 25 17.87 11.55 -3.75
C LEU A 25 18.93 11.38 -2.66
N ALA A 26 19.67 12.46 -2.34
CA ALA A 26 20.66 12.46 -1.27
C ALA A 26 19.99 12.23 0.10
N GLY A 27 18.85 12.89 0.33
CA GLY A 27 18.03 12.73 1.54
C GLY A 27 17.45 11.34 1.78
N LEU A 28 17.46 10.45 0.78
CA LEU A 28 17.19 9.03 0.99
C LEU A 28 18.31 8.37 1.79
N TYR A 29 19.57 8.77 1.62
CA TYR A 29 20.69 8.28 2.43
C TYR A 29 20.96 9.16 3.67
N ASP A 30 20.93 10.49 3.52
CA ASP A 30 21.26 11.47 4.56
C ASP A 30 20.11 11.70 5.57
N TYR A 31 19.14 10.78 5.62
CA TYR A 31 17.95 10.92 6.47
C TYR A 31 18.30 11.09 7.96
N VAL A 32 19.36 10.41 8.44
CA VAL A 32 19.82 10.55 9.83
C VAL A 32 20.41 11.94 10.09
N GLU A 33 21.21 12.46 9.15
CA GLU A 33 21.80 13.79 9.28
C GLU A 33 20.72 14.88 9.22
N ARG A 34 19.70 14.70 8.37
CA ARG A 34 18.52 15.56 8.33
C ARG A 34 17.79 15.54 9.68
N ASP A 35 17.49 14.35 10.22
CA ASP A 35 16.81 14.19 11.50
C ASP A 35 17.62 14.83 12.65
N GLU A 36 18.96 14.68 12.63
CA GLU A 36 19.86 15.32 13.61
C GLU A 36 19.82 16.84 13.53
N LEU A 37 19.86 17.41 12.33
CA LEU A 37 19.80 18.85 12.13
C LEU A 37 18.45 19.43 12.59
N GLU A 38 17.35 18.77 12.27
CA GLU A 38 15.99 19.16 12.68
C GLU A 38 15.82 19.08 14.21
N TRP A 39 16.31 18.00 14.82
CA TRP A 39 16.26 17.83 16.27
C TRP A 39 17.14 18.86 17.00
N MET A 40 18.36 19.10 16.53
CA MET A 40 19.25 20.11 17.09
C MET A 40 18.68 21.52 16.95
N GLN A 41 17.97 21.81 15.86
CA GLN A 41 17.25 23.07 15.69
C GLN A 41 16.12 23.21 16.71
N SER A 42 15.31 22.16 16.87
CA SER A 42 14.23 22.11 17.87
C SER A 42 14.74 22.31 19.30
N VAL A 43 15.87 21.70 19.66
CA VAL A 43 16.54 21.89 20.94
C VAL A 43 17.01 23.34 21.12
N ARG A 44 17.61 23.94 20.08
CA ARG A 44 18.05 25.35 20.12
C ARG A 44 16.88 26.31 20.30
N ASP A 45 15.80 26.11 19.55
CA ASP A 45 14.60 26.95 19.63
C ASP A 45 13.94 26.84 21.01
N PHE A 46 13.87 25.64 21.59
CA PHE A 46 13.41 25.46 22.96
C PHE A 46 14.32 26.14 24.00
N GLN A 47 15.63 26.07 23.83
CA GLN A 47 16.58 26.72 24.74
C GLN A 47 16.50 28.25 24.66
N ALA A 48 16.16 28.82 23.49
CA ALA A 48 15.95 30.25 23.29
C ALA A 48 14.73 30.79 24.06
N VAL A 49 13.75 29.94 24.40
CA VAL A 49 12.60 30.33 25.23
C VAL A 49 13.04 30.60 26.69
N PRO A 50 12.73 31.77 27.27
CA PRO A 50 13.06 32.08 28.66
C PRO A 50 12.56 31.01 29.63
N ARG A 51 13.41 30.59 30.58
CA ARG A 51 13.10 29.51 31.54
C ARG A 51 11.80 29.74 32.33
N ALA A 52 11.49 31.01 32.66
CA ALA A 52 10.26 31.38 33.36
C ALA A 52 8.98 31.20 32.51
N MET A 53 9.08 31.29 31.18
CA MET A 53 7.97 30.99 30.28
C MET A 53 7.78 29.47 30.12
N ARG A 54 8.88 28.72 29.96
CA ARG A 54 8.84 27.25 29.89
C ARG A 54 8.15 26.62 31.11
N GLN A 55 8.49 27.09 32.31
CA GLN A 55 7.91 26.62 33.56
C GLN A 55 6.42 27.02 33.74
N ARG A 56 5.98 28.13 33.15
CA ARG A 56 4.57 28.59 33.23
C ARG A 56 3.64 27.89 32.24
N GLN A 57 4.15 27.55 31.06
CA GLN A 57 3.36 26.89 30.01
C GLN A 57 3.32 25.36 30.17
N GLY A 58 4.02 24.79 31.15
CA GLY A 58 4.21 23.33 31.20
C GLY A 58 4.96 22.80 29.97
N ALA A 59 5.69 23.67 29.25
CA ALA A 59 6.47 23.31 28.08
C ALA A 59 7.70 22.53 28.54
N TYR A 60 7.53 21.23 28.69
CA TYR A 60 8.63 20.30 28.64
C TYR A 60 9.04 20.18 27.16
N LEU A 61 10.35 20.08 26.88
CA LEU A 61 10.73 19.41 25.63
C LEU A 61 10.11 18.03 25.76
N ASP A 62 9.22 17.68 24.85
CA ASP A 62 8.80 16.30 24.68
C ASP A 62 10.02 15.54 24.17
N MET A 63 10.87 15.12 25.11
CA MET A 63 12.14 14.40 24.88
C MET A 63 11.89 12.91 24.73
N ASP A 64 10.65 12.48 24.47
CA ASP A 64 10.24 11.08 24.57
C ASP A 64 10.86 10.16 23.50
N GLY A 65 11.75 10.69 22.64
CA GLY A 65 12.74 9.88 21.95
C GLY A 65 13.72 10.71 21.13
N LEU A 66 14.91 10.16 20.90
CA LEU A 66 15.71 10.52 19.73
C LEU A 66 14.85 10.27 18.47
N PRO A 67 14.94 11.11 17.42
CA PRO A 67 14.31 10.81 16.14
C PRO A 67 14.59 9.37 15.72
N PRO A 68 13.62 8.64 15.12
CA PRO A 68 13.79 7.22 14.80
C PRO A 68 15.03 6.93 13.97
N GLY A 69 15.39 7.80 13.01
CA GLY A 69 16.61 7.67 12.25
C GLY A 69 17.87 7.75 13.11
N MET A 70 17.96 8.74 14.01
CA MET A 70 19.07 8.87 14.96
C MET A 70 19.11 7.73 15.97
N ALA A 71 17.96 7.32 16.52
CA ALA A 71 17.87 6.25 17.50
C ALA A 71 18.36 4.93 16.89
N THR A 72 17.95 4.62 15.66
CA THR A 72 18.36 3.41 14.96
C THR A 72 19.84 3.43 14.57
N ASP A 73 20.37 4.58 14.15
CA ASP A 73 21.80 4.73 13.85
C ASP A 73 22.68 4.55 15.09
N LEU A 74 22.27 5.13 16.23
CA LEU A 74 22.98 4.96 17.51
C LEU A 74 22.95 3.52 18.03
N VAL A 75 21.85 2.81 17.81
CA VAL A 75 21.68 1.42 18.21
C VAL A 75 22.47 0.49 17.29
N GLY A 76 22.63 0.83 16.01
CA GLY A 76 23.34 0.04 15.01
C GLY A 76 22.75 -1.38 14.90
N MET A 77 23.58 -2.40 15.09
CA MET A 77 23.14 -3.80 15.15
C MET A 77 22.39 -4.17 16.45
N GLY A 78 22.07 -3.22 17.34
CA GLY A 78 21.20 -3.41 18.51
C GLY A 78 21.35 -4.74 19.26
N THR A 79 20.34 -5.59 19.18
CA THR A 79 20.25 -6.89 19.87
C THR A 79 20.74 -8.08 19.05
N TRP A 80 21.44 -7.87 17.93
CA TRP A 80 22.04 -8.96 17.17
C TRP A 80 23.12 -9.65 18.02
N ARG A 81 23.10 -10.98 18.07
CA ARG A 81 24.09 -11.80 18.77
C ARG A 81 25.48 -11.63 18.16
N LEU A 82 25.55 -11.55 16.83
CA LEU A 82 26.81 -11.41 16.09
C LEU A 82 27.37 -9.99 16.06
N ARG A 83 26.73 -8.99 16.71
CA ARG A 83 27.13 -7.57 16.62
C ARG A 83 28.59 -7.27 16.95
N ASN A 84 29.23 -8.07 17.81
CA ASN A 84 30.62 -7.90 18.23
C ASN A 84 31.62 -8.73 17.41
N LYS A 85 31.14 -9.55 16.45
CA LYS A 85 31.94 -10.43 15.59
C LYS A 85 31.96 -9.97 14.13
N VAL A 86 31.11 -9.01 13.77
CA VAL A 86 30.90 -8.52 12.41
C VAL A 86 31.73 -7.25 12.20
N GLY A 87 32.32 -7.09 11.03
CA GLY A 87 33.07 -5.90 10.66
C GLY A 87 32.21 -4.65 10.45
N ASP A 88 32.84 -3.49 10.53
CA ASP A 88 32.17 -2.18 10.55
C ASP A 88 31.22 -1.96 9.36
N ILE A 89 31.60 -2.41 8.16
CA ILE A 89 30.81 -2.20 6.93
C ILE A 89 29.48 -2.97 6.97
N ILE A 90 29.52 -4.26 7.31
CA ILE A 90 28.30 -5.06 7.41
C ILE A 90 27.47 -4.60 8.61
N GLY A 91 28.11 -4.32 9.74
CA GLY A 91 27.41 -3.82 10.93
C GLY A 91 26.68 -2.50 10.67
N PHE A 92 27.32 -1.57 9.96
CA PHE A 92 26.72 -0.31 9.53
C PHE A 92 25.52 -0.55 8.60
N LEU A 93 25.68 -1.37 7.56
CA LEU A 93 24.60 -1.68 6.63
C LEU A 93 23.41 -2.32 7.33
N VAL A 94 23.64 -3.29 8.22
CA VAL A 94 22.56 -3.91 9.01
C VAL A 94 21.82 -2.87 9.83
N GLY A 95 22.53 -2.00 10.54
CA GLY A 95 21.92 -0.92 11.32
C GLY A 95 21.08 0.03 10.47
N ARG A 96 21.60 0.46 9.32
CA ARG A 96 20.88 1.39 8.41
C ARG A 96 19.69 0.74 7.73
N LEU A 97 19.80 -0.52 7.29
CA LEU A 97 18.72 -1.23 6.61
C LEU A 97 17.60 -1.59 7.58
N GLU A 98 17.94 -2.14 8.74
CA GLU A 98 16.95 -2.44 9.78
C GLU A 98 16.35 -1.16 10.37
N GLY A 99 17.15 -0.10 10.52
CA GLY A 99 16.67 1.22 10.92
C GLY A 99 15.64 1.79 9.95
N SER A 100 15.91 1.67 8.63
CA SER A 100 14.98 2.08 7.58
C SER A 100 13.65 1.31 7.64
N LEU A 101 13.68 0.02 7.99
CA LEU A 101 12.44 -0.74 8.22
C LEU A 101 11.66 -0.17 9.40
N ARG A 102 12.31 0.08 10.54
CA ARG A 102 11.65 0.57 11.76
C ARG A 102 11.11 1.98 11.62
N GLU A 103 11.81 2.85 10.92
CA GLU A 103 11.37 4.22 10.66
C GLU A 103 10.21 4.26 9.65
N LEU A 104 10.37 3.64 8.48
CA LEU A 104 9.41 3.80 7.38
C LEU A 104 8.20 2.87 7.51
N MET A 105 8.34 1.75 8.21
CA MET A 105 7.27 0.79 8.44
C MET A 105 6.79 0.76 9.89
N GLU A 106 7.17 1.73 10.75
CA GLU A 106 6.86 1.85 12.19
C GLU A 106 5.78 0.88 12.69
N ASP A 107 4.57 1.13 12.20
CA ASP A 107 3.33 0.49 12.59
C ASP A 107 2.97 -0.75 11.74
N ASP A 108 3.48 -0.85 10.51
CA ASP A 108 3.25 -1.96 9.57
C ASP A 108 4.23 -3.15 9.81
N LEU A 109 5.36 -2.92 10.50
CA LEU A 109 6.42 -3.91 10.68
C LEU A 109 6.08 -4.92 11.79
N THR A 110 5.82 -6.16 11.40
CA THR A 110 5.51 -7.27 12.33
C THR A 110 6.62 -8.33 12.30
N ALA A 111 6.89 -8.98 13.44
CA ALA A 111 7.80 -10.12 13.48
C ALA A 111 7.23 -11.30 12.67
N TYR A 112 8.06 -11.96 11.85
CA TYR A 112 7.61 -13.10 11.05
C TYR A 112 7.26 -14.31 11.94
N PRO A 113 6.16 -15.05 11.65
CA PRO A 113 5.67 -16.11 12.52
C PRO A 113 6.74 -17.12 12.93
N THR A 114 6.97 -17.30 14.23
CA THR A 114 8.07 -18.12 14.78
C THR A 114 8.01 -19.57 14.32
N ALA A 115 6.81 -20.13 14.19
CA ALA A 115 6.56 -21.50 13.74
C ALA A 115 7.12 -21.83 12.35
N LYS A 116 7.38 -20.81 11.52
CA LYS A 116 7.89 -21.03 10.17
C LYS A 116 9.41 -21.15 10.09
N TRP A 117 10.13 -20.64 11.09
CA TRP A 117 11.59 -20.51 10.97
C TRP A 117 12.31 -20.63 12.31
N LYS A 118 11.90 -19.84 13.30
CA LYS A 118 12.54 -19.80 14.62
C LYS A 118 12.39 -21.12 15.39
N GLU A 119 11.25 -21.78 15.26
CA GLU A 119 11.04 -23.11 15.86
C GLU A 119 11.92 -24.19 15.24
N ASN A 120 12.36 -24.01 13.98
CA ASN A 120 13.36 -24.86 13.33
C ASN A 120 14.81 -24.50 13.74
N GLY A 121 14.99 -23.51 14.61
CA GLY A 121 16.32 -23.02 15.02
C GLY A 121 17.05 -22.20 13.97
N TRP A 122 16.35 -21.71 12.96
CA TRP A 122 16.97 -20.91 11.92
C TRP A 122 17.20 -19.45 12.31
N ASP A 123 16.82 -19.02 13.52
CA ASP A 123 17.15 -17.67 14.00
C ASP A 123 18.64 -17.52 14.29
N PHE A 124 19.31 -18.60 14.69
CA PHE A 124 20.75 -18.67 14.82
C PHE A 124 21.26 -20.08 14.63
N ILE A 125 22.13 -20.24 13.64
CA ILE A 125 22.72 -21.52 13.27
C ILE A 125 24.21 -21.44 13.53
N ASP A 126 24.73 -22.43 14.24
CA ASP A 126 26.14 -22.52 14.58
C ASP A 126 26.71 -23.86 14.11
N SER A 127 27.79 -23.83 13.33
CA SER A 127 28.36 -25.03 12.72
C SER A 127 28.92 -26.04 13.73
N ILE A 128 29.25 -25.60 14.95
CA ILE A 128 29.73 -26.50 16.00
C ILE A 128 28.59 -27.11 16.83
N ASP A 129 27.37 -26.57 16.70
CA ASP A 129 26.16 -27.12 17.31
C ASP A 129 24.95 -27.01 16.36
N PRO A 130 24.99 -27.69 15.20
CA PRO A 130 23.96 -27.57 14.16
C PRO A 130 22.63 -28.17 14.59
N VAL A 131 22.64 -29.09 15.57
CA VAL A 131 21.46 -29.76 16.14
C VAL A 131 20.94 -29.09 17.42
N ARG A 132 21.58 -28.00 17.86
CA ARG A 132 21.19 -27.20 19.03
C ARG A 132 21.16 -28.02 20.33
N GLU A 133 22.12 -28.91 20.52
CA GLU A 133 22.28 -29.68 21.77
C GLU A 133 22.56 -28.76 22.97
N TRP A 134 23.11 -27.56 22.74
CA TRP A 134 23.48 -26.60 23.79
C TRP A 134 22.50 -25.42 23.90
N ASP A 135 21.28 -25.58 23.40
CA ASP A 135 20.22 -24.56 23.50
C ASP A 135 19.98 -24.18 24.98
N GLY A 136 20.34 -22.94 25.34
CA GLY A 136 20.29 -22.43 26.72
C GLY A 136 21.64 -21.93 27.29
N PHE A 137 22.77 -22.30 26.68
CA PHE A 137 24.07 -21.67 26.95
C PHE A 137 24.25 -20.41 26.09
N ALA A 138 25.00 -19.41 26.59
CA ALA A 138 25.35 -18.28 25.74
C ALA A 138 26.33 -18.75 24.67
N HIS A 139 26.07 -18.44 23.40
CA HIS A 139 26.98 -18.75 22.29
C HIS A 139 28.43 -18.27 22.52
N MET A 140 28.62 -17.25 23.37
CA MET A 140 29.91 -16.71 23.77
C MET A 140 30.69 -17.61 24.73
N ASP A 141 30.00 -18.52 25.45
CA ASP A 141 30.64 -19.47 26.36
C ASP A 141 31.26 -20.66 25.60
N ILE A 142 30.94 -20.78 24.31
CA ILE A 142 31.44 -21.84 23.45
C ILE A 142 32.74 -21.38 22.78
N ARG A 143 33.84 -22.03 23.13
CA ARG A 143 35.17 -21.79 22.56
C ARG A 143 35.17 -22.04 21.05
N ASP A 144 35.80 -21.14 20.31
CA ASP A 144 36.07 -21.33 18.88
C ASP A 144 37.14 -22.43 18.66
N PRO A 145 36.94 -23.35 17.69
CA PRO A 145 37.90 -24.42 17.40
C PRO A 145 39.20 -23.86 16.79
N GLU A 146 40.35 -24.46 17.08
CA GLU A 146 41.62 -24.06 16.48
C GLU A 146 41.77 -24.57 15.04
N PRO A 147 42.62 -23.96 14.21
CA PRO A 147 42.94 -24.50 12.89
C PRO A 147 43.40 -25.97 12.95
N GLY A 148 42.63 -26.87 12.33
CA GLY A 148 42.87 -28.31 12.31
C GLY A 148 42.06 -29.11 13.33
N GLU A 149 41.34 -28.46 14.24
CA GLU A 149 40.31 -29.09 15.08
C GLU A 149 39.02 -29.32 14.26
N GLU A 150 38.22 -30.30 14.70
CA GLU A 150 36.90 -30.55 14.12
C GLU A 150 36.01 -29.32 14.33
N GLY A 151 35.25 -28.94 13.29
CA GLY A 151 34.43 -27.73 13.30
C GLY A 151 35.17 -26.45 12.86
N TYR A 152 36.48 -26.48 12.63
CA TYR A 152 37.18 -25.34 12.02
C TYR A 152 37.02 -25.34 10.47
N PRO A 153 36.74 -24.18 9.84
CA PRO A 153 36.41 -22.90 10.49
C PRO A 153 34.95 -22.86 10.93
N ARG A 154 34.67 -22.36 12.15
CA ARG A 154 33.31 -22.19 12.67
C ARG A 154 32.56 -21.17 11.82
N LEU A 155 31.36 -21.51 11.35
CA LEU A 155 30.40 -20.62 10.71
C LEU A 155 29.21 -20.38 11.65
N GLN A 156 28.88 -19.11 11.87
CA GLN A 156 27.71 -18.67 12.62
C GLN A 156 26.82 -17.84 11.72
N VAL A 157 25.53 -18.11 11.70
CA VAL A 157 24.54 -17.39 10.89
C VAL A 157 23.43 -16.90 11.83
N GLU A 158 23.11 -15.62 11.78
CA GLU A 158 22.00 -15.02 12.51
C GLU A 158 20.98 -14.45 11.53
N ASN A 159 19.70 -14.70 11.79
CA ASN A 159 18.60 -14.27 10.95
C ASN A 159 17.62 -13.38 11.71
N ARG A 160 17.15 -12.34 11.04
CA ARG A 160 15.98 -11.55 11.44
C ARG A 160 14.98 -11.50 10.30
N VAL A 161 13.74 -11.84 10.64
CA VAL A 161 12.67 -11.95 9.65
C VAL A 161 11.44 -11.20 10.13
N TYR A 162 10.96 -10.31 9.29
CA TYR A 162 9.75 -9.51 9.49
C TYR A 162 8.73 -9.77 8.38
N CYS A 163 7.51 -9.29 8.56
CA CYS A 163 6.49 -9.16 7.52
C CYS A 163 5.72 -7.86 7.71
N SER A 164 4.98 -7.46 6.68
CA SER A 164 4.18 -6.24 6.69
C SER A 164 2.93 -6.41 5.80
N ARG A 165 2.11 -5.37 5.67
CA ARG A 165 1.01 -5.31 4.71
C ARG A 165 1.45 -5.63 3.29
N ALA A 166 2.55 -5.06 2.81
CA ALA A 166 3.02 -5.24 1.43
C ALA A 166 4.03 -6.38 1.27
N PHE A 167 4.74 -6.76 2.35
CA PHE A 167 5.78 -7.80 2.31
C PHE A 167 5.37 -9.06 3.05
N ARG A 168 5.41 -10.20 2.35
CA ARG A 168 5.26 -11.49 3.03
C ARG A 168 6.50 -11.81 3.87
N LYS A 169 7.68 -11.38 3.44
CA LYS A 169 8.92 -11.64 4.17
C LYS A 169 9.95 -10.53 3.96
N LEU A 170 10.54 -10.05 5.03
CA LEU A 170 11.66 -9.10 5.05
C LEU A 170 12.79 -9.80 5.79
N HIS A 171 13.71 -10.42 5.05
CA HIS A 171 14.73 -11.30 5.61
C HIS A 171 16.08 -10.58 5.59
N LEU A 172 16.69 -10.43 6.76
CA LEU A 172 18.08 -10.01 6.95
C LEU A 172 18.84 -11.17 7.57
N GLU A 173 19.97 -11.53 6.98
CA GLU A 173 20.85 -12.60 7.41
C GLU A 173 22.28 -12.07 7.50
N VAL A 174 22.95 -12.36 8.61
CA VAL A 174 24.37 -12.08 8.81
C VAL A 174 25.08 -13.39 9.10
N ALA A 175 26.10 -13.70 8.31
CA ALA A 175 26.96 -14.85 8.53
C ALA A 175 28.39 -14.41 8.82
N VAL A 176 29.02 -15.00 9.83
CA VAL A 176 30.43 -14.80 10.17
C VAL A 176 31.10 -16.15 10.26
N ARG A 177 32.23 -16.28 9.56
CA ARG A 177 33.09 -17.46 9.63
C ARG A 177 34.41 -17.08 10.26
N GLN A 178 34.93 -17.99 11.09
CA GLN A 178 36.11 -17.78 11.92
C GLN A 178 37.38 -17.41 11.15
N ASP A 179 37.46 -17.74 9.85
CA ASP A 179 38.57 -17.39 8.96
C ASP A 179 38.44 -16.01 8.30
N GLY A 180 37.50 -15.19 8.77
CA GLY A 180 37.32 -13.80 8.36
C GLY A 180 36.33 -13.59 7.21
N LEU A 181 35.61 -14.63 6.76
CA LEU A 181 34.50 -14.47 5.81
C LEU A 181 33.27 -13.91 6.54
N GLU A 182 32.71 -12.84 6.00
CA GLU A 182 31.45 -12.26 6.46
C GLU A 182 30.48 -12.10 5.29
N VAL A 183 29.20 -12.33 5.54
CA VAL A 183 28.14 -12.20 4.53
C VAL A 183 26.95 -11.45 5.12
N LEU A 184 26.45 -10.46 4.40
CA LEU A 184 25.14 -9.87 4.59
C LEU A 184 24.24 -10.28 3.43
N HIS A 185 23.14 -10.96 3.73
CA HIS A 185 22.12 -11.33 2.76
C HIS A 185 20.81 -10.67 3.17
N VAL A 186 20.19 -9.92 2.25
CA VAL A 186 18.92 -9.23 2.49
C VAL A 186 17.99 -9.44 1.32
N VAL A 187 16.78 -9.93 1.59
CA VAL A 187 15.76 -10.08 0.55
C VAL A 187 14.39 -9.64 1.07
N PHE A 188 13.77 -8.69 0.36
CA PHE A 188 12.42 -8.24 0.63
C PHE A 188 11.47 -8.80 -0.41
N TYR A 189 10.54 -9.57 0.10
CA TYR A 189 9.67 -10.45 -0.63
C TYR A 189 8.26 -9.87 -0.54
N PRO A 190 7.75 -9.23 -1.62
CA PRO A 190 6.39 -8.71 -1.61
C PRO A 190 5.40 -9.86 -1.45
N ARG A 191 4.19 -9.54 -0.97
CA ARG A 191 3.08 -10.49 -1.03
C ARG A 191 2.72 -10.76 -2.48
N TYR A 192 2.19 -11.95 -2.76
CA TYR A 192 1.91 -12.42 -4.12
C TYR A 192 0.86 -11.58 -4.86
N ASP A 193 0.08 -10.80 -4.13
CA ASP A 193 -0.93 -9.87 -4.63
C ASP A 193 -0.45 -8.41 -4.75
N PHE A 194 0.81 -8.12 -4.43
CA PHE A 194 1.39 -6.79 -4.58
C PHE A 194 2.32 -6.72 -5.79
N ASP A 195 2.09 -5.73 -6.65
CA ASP A 195 2.90 -5.50 -7.85
C ASP A 195 4.20 -4.75 -7.53
N ALA A 196 5.09 -5.40 -6.80
CA ALA A 196 6.40 -4.86 -6.45
C ALA A 196 7.52 -5.81 -6.88
N PRO A 197 8.70 -5.30 -7.23
CA PRO A 197 9.88 -6.15 -7.42
C PRO A 197 10.35 -6.80 -6.10
N ILE A 198 11.15 -7.85 -6.19
CA ILE A 198 11.88 -8.40 -5.03
C ILE A 198 13.16 -7.60 -4.85
N LEU A 199 13.30 -6.88 -3.73
CA LEU A 199 14.60 -6.26 -3.41
C LEU A 199 15.56 -7.35 -2.94
N ALA A 200 16.75 -7.42 -3.53
CA ALA A 200 17.79 -8.38 -3.16
C ALA A 200 19.15 -7.69 -3.04
N LEU A 201 19.85 -7.96 -1.94
CA LEU A 201 21.17 -7.44 -1.61
C LEU A 201 22.04 -8.56 -1.06
N ASP A 202 23.27 -8.65 -1.55
CA ASP A 202 24.32 -9.53 -1.02
C ASP A 202 25.64 -8.77 -0.90
N VAL A 203 26.24 -8.77 0.28
CA VAL A 203 27.59 -8.23 0.52
C VAL A 203 28.45 -9.33 1.12
N VAL A 204 29.59 -9.61 0.49
CA VAL A 204 30.57 -10.58 0.97
C VAL A 204 31.87 -9.86 1.28
N ALA A 205 32.29 -9.89 2.55
CA ALA A 205 33.56 -9.36 3.00
C ALA A 205 34.51 -10.49 3.41
N VAL A 206 35.80 -10.30 3.21
CA VAL A 206 36.85 -11.23 3.67
C VAL A 206 37.93 -10.40 4.35
N ASN A 207 38.15 -10.64 5.64
CA ASN A 207 39.11 -9.89 6.46
C ASN A 207 38.88 -8.36 6.41
N GLY A 208 37.62 -7.93 6.42
CA GLY A 208 37.20 -6.53 6.34
C GLY A 208 37.10 -5.96 4.92
N ASP A 209 37.66 -6.61 3.91
CA ASP A 209 37.58 -6.15 2.52
C ASP A 209 36.33 -6.69 1.82
N VAL A 210 35.49 -5.79 1.29
CA VAL A 210 34.32 -6.20 0.48
C VAL A 210 34.77 -6.78 -0.86
N THR A 211 34.54 -8.08 -1.05
CA THR A 211 34.96 -8.83 -2.25
C THR A 211 33.85 -9.01 -3.29
N LEU A 212 32.59 -8.88 -2.86
CA LEU A 212 31.40 -8.91 -3.72
C LEU A 212 30.32 -8.03 -3.08
N ALA A 213 29.69 -7.21 -3.91
CA ALA A 213 28.56 -6.38 -3.53
C ALA A 213 27.52 -6.45 -4.66
N VAL A 214 26.32 -6.91 -4.35
CA VAL A 214 25.22 -7.10 -5.29
C VAL A 214 23.98 -6.41 -4.74
N ALA A 215 23.28 -5.63 -5.55
CA ALA A 215 22.02 -5.02 -5.18
C ALA A 215 21.10 -4.82 -6.39
N ASP A 216 19.84 -5.22 -6.27
CA ASP A 216 18.86 -5.07 -7.34
C ASP A 216 17.42 -5.04 -6.81
N ALA A 217 16.54 -4.39 -7.58
CA ALA A 217 15.10 -4.58 -7.50
C ALA A 217 14.69 -5.57 -8.60
N CYS A 218 14.60 -6.84 -8.24
CA CYS A 218 14.42 -7.94 -9.18
C CYS A 218 13.00 -7.95 -9.75
N PRO A 219 12.82 -7.82 -11.08
CA PRO A 219 11.52 -7.75 -11.72
C PRO A 219 10.81 -9.11 -11.71
N LEU A 220 9.51 -9.09 -11.42
CA LEU A 220 8.66 -10.28 -11.47
C LEU A 220 8.07 -10.52 -12.88
N SER A 221 8.10 -9.51 -13.74
CA SER A 221 7.67 -9.60 -15.14
C SER A 221 8.48 -10.62 -15.93
N ALA A 222 7.86 -11.22 -16.95
CA ALA A 222 8.53 -12.23 -17.77
C ALA A 222 9.66 -11.67 -18.65
N ASN A 223 9.59 -10.37 -18.99
CA ASN A 223 10.60 -9.68 -19.80
C ASN A 223 11.75 -9.08 -18.96
N LEU A 224 11.76 -9.33 -17.65
CA LEU A 224 12.76 -8.79 -16.71
C LEU A 224 12.84 -7.25 -16.73
N MET A 225 11.72 -6.58 -16.98
CA MET A 225 11.64 -5.13 -16.95
C MET A 225 10.87 -4.64 -15.73
N LEU A 226 11.40 -3.58 -15.12
CA LEU A 226 10.74 -2.80 -14.08
C LEU A 226 9.80 -1.76 -14.71
N PRO A 227 8.80 -1.26 -13.97
CA PRO A 227 8.03 -0.08 -14.36
C PRO A 227 8.95 1.11 -14.71
N PRO A 228 8.61 1.95 -15.72
CA PRO A 228 9.50 3.03 -16.15
C PRO A 228 9.88 4.02 -15.05
N HIS A 229 8.96 4.37 -14.16
CA HIS A 229 9.26 5.23 -13.02
C HIS A 229 10.28 4.59 -12.06
N TYR A 230 10.18 3.28 -11.84
CA TYR A 230 11.11 2.51 -11.01
C TYR A 230 12.51 2.45 -11.63
N LEU A 231 12.56 2.14 -12.93
CA LEU A 231 13.81 2.13 -13.70
C LEU A 231 14.50 3.50 -13.66
N GLN A 232 13.75 4.58 -13.88
CA GLN A 232 14.29 5.93 -13.84
C GLN A 232 14.81 6.29 -12.44
N THR A 233 14.09 5.94 -11.37
CA THR A 233 14.58 6.19 -10.00
C THR A 233 15.84 5.41 -9.68
N MET A 234 15.94 4.13 -10.07
CA MET A 234 17.20 3.38 -9.92
C MET A 234 18.35 4.02 -10.68
N LYS A 235 18.09 4.50 -11.90
CA LYS A 235 19.10 5.18 -12.71
C LYS A 235 19.60 6.46 -12.01
N ASP A 236 18.68 7.30 -11.55
CA ASP A 236 19.04 8.55 -10.87
C ASP A 236 19.83 8.26 -9.58
N LEU A 237 19.45 7.23 -8.82
CA LEU A 237 20.20 6.79 -7.63
C LEU A 237 21.61 6.29 -7.94
N GLN A 238 21.79 5.59 -9.07
CA GLN A 238 23.11 5.15 -9.50
C GLN A 238 23.96 6.33 -9.96
N GLU A 239 23.40 7.28 -10.70
CA GLU A 239 24.09 8.50 -11.12
C GLU A 239 24.52 9.36 -9.92
N GLU A 240 23.69 9.43 -8.88
CA GLU A 240 23.98 10.17 -7.64
C GLU A 240 25.08 9.50 -6.81
N PHE A 241 24.97 8.19 -6.58
CA PHE A 241 25.80 7.52 -5.56
C PHE A 241 26.94 6.65 -6.11
N LEU A 242 26.93 6.29 -7.40
CA LEU A 242 27.96 5.45 -8.01
C LEU A 242 28.80 6.27 -9.02
N PRO A 243 29.68 7.16 -8.54
CA PRO A 243 30.44 8.10 -9.40
C PRO A 243 31.48 7.41 -10.29
N GLU A 244 31.89 6.18 -9.95
CA GLU A 244 32.79 5.38 -10.77
C GLU A 244 32.06 4.15 -11.30
N PRO A 245 32.34 3.69 -12.53
CA PRO A 245 32.04 2.33 -12.93
C PRO A 245 32.96 1.41 -12.10
N ALA A 246 32.57 1.12 -10.86
CA ALA A 246 33.17 0.07 -10.06
C ALA A 246 33.27 -1.18 -10.92
N ILE A 247 34.38 -1.93 -10.83
CA ILE A 247 34.64 -3.06 -11.71
C ILE A 247 33.39 -3.95 -11.76
N SER A 248 32.62 -3.79 -12.82
CA SER A 248 31.33 -4.43 -12.98
C SER A 248 31.63 -5.90 -13.18
N ARG A 249 31.26 -6.70 -12.19
CA ARG A 249 31.36 -8.13 -12.32
C ARG A 249 30.23 -8.56 -13.23
N SER A 250 30.55 -9.44 -14.19
CA SER A 250 29.50 -10.08 -14.96
C SER A 250 28.57 -10.83 -14.00
N VAL A 251 27.29 -10.51 -14.10
CA VAL A 251 26.23 -11.23 -13.41
C VAL A 251 26.30 -12.71 -13.85
N PRO A 252 26.31 -13.67 -12.91
CA PRO A 252 26.29 -15.10 -13.24
C PRO A 252 25.10 -15.45 -14.14
N ASP A 253 25.19 -16.54 -14.90
CA ASP A 253 24.12 -16.92 -15.84
C ASP A 253 22.76 -17.15 -15.16
N TRP A 254 22.75 -17.70 -13.93
CA TRP A 254 21.52 -17.82 -13.13
C TRP A 254 20.95 -16.45 -12.75
N GLY A 255 21.82 -15.47 -12.52
CA GLY A 255 21.46 -14.09 -12.20
C GLY A 255 20.79 -13.39 -13.38
N LYS A 256 21.20 -13.68 -14.62
CA LYS A 256 20.58 -13.11 -15.83
C LYS A 256 19.10 -13.49 -16.00
N ALA A 257 18.63 -14.53 -15.31
CA ALA A 257 17.24 -14.97 -15.35
C ALA A 257 16.34 -14.25 -14.33
N ILE A 258 16.92 -13.47 -13.41
CA ILE A 258 16.19 -12.87 -12.28
C ILE A 258 16.48 -11.38 -12.07
N PHE A 259 17.69 -10.94 -12.38
CA PHE A 259 18.12 -9.57 -12.15
C PHE A 259 17.66 -8.63 -13.25
N SER A 260 17.39 -7.38 -12.87
CA SER A 260 17.07 -6.30 -13.76
C SER A 260 18.30 -5.86 -14.58
N PRO A 261 18.10 -5.14 -15.69
CA PRO A 261 19.19 -4.47 -16.41
C PRO A 261 19.96 -3.44 -15.56
N MET A 262 19.40 -3.01 -14.43
CA MET A 262 20.00 -2.05 -13.50
C MET A 262 20.71 -2.72 -12.33
N ALA A 263 20.80 -4.05 -12.30
CA ALA A 263 21.43 -4.76 -11.19
C ALA A 263 22.89 -4.34 -11.02
N VAL A 264 23.24 -3.93 -9.80
CA VAL A 264 24.61 -3.61 -9.43
C VAL A 264 25.29 -4.89 -8.97
N CYS A 265 26.41 -5.25 -9.59
CA CYS A 265 27.26 -6.36 -9.18
C CYS A 265 28.72 -5.93 -9.33
N MET A 266 29.40 -5.72 -8.21
CA MET A 266 30.72 -5.11 -8.20
C MET A 266 31.64 -5.69 -7.14
N ARG A 267 32.94 -5.42 -7.30
CA ARG A 267 33.92 -5.44 -6.22
C ARG A 267 34.39 -4.00 -6.01
N PRO A 268 34.12 -3.37 -4.87
CA PRO A 268 34.70 -2.07 -4.56
C PRO A 268 36.23 -2.14 -4.55
N THR A 269 36.89 -1.20 -5.21
CA THR A 269 38.37 -1.11 -5.27
C THR A 269 38.92 0.14 -4.58
N SER A 270 38.05 1.04 -4.17
CA SER A 270 38.35 2.30 -3.48
C SER A 270 37.37 2.52 -2.32
N PRO A 271 37.78 3.23 -1.26
CA PRO A 271 36.87 3.66 -0.19
C PRO A 271 35.66 4.45 -0.73
N GLU A 272 35.86 5.28 -1.75
CA GLU A 272 34.81 6.08 -2.39
C GLU A 272 33.80 5.19 -3.12
N GLY A 273 34.27 4.17 -3.85
CA GLY A 273 33.39 3.21 -4.52
C GLY A 273 32.61 2.34 -3.53
N LEU A 274 33.21 1.99 -2.39
CA LEU A 274 32.53 1.29 -1.30
C LEU A 274 31.46 2.18 -0.65
N ALA A 275 31.81 3.41 -0.29
CA ALA A 275 30.88 4.37 0.28
C ALA A 275 29.71 4.65 -0.68
N GLY A 276 29.99 4.80 -1.98
CA GLY A 276 28.97 4.96 -3.01
C GLY A 276 27.99 3.78 -3.07
N PHE A 277 28.49 2.54 -3.04
CA PHE A 277 27.64 1.35 -2.98
C PHE A 277 26.77 1.33 -1.71
N VAL A 278 27.35 1.62 -0.55
CA VAL A 278 26.62 1.69 0.72
C VAL A 278 25.50 2.72 0.66
N LYS A 279 25.78 3.92 0.15
CA LYS A 279 24.78 4.98 -0.05
C LYS A 279 23.64 4.53 -0.97
N TYR A 280 24.01 3.97 -2.13
CA TYR A 280 23.05 3.46 -3.12
C TYR A 280 22.11 2.41 -2.51
N VAL A 281 22.64 1.44 -1.77
CA VAL A 281 21.83 0.34 -1.20
C VAL A 281 20.86 0.83 -0.14
N VAL A 282 21.29 1.74 0.74
CA VAL A 282 20.41 2.33 1.75
C VAL A 282 19.32 3.15 1.08
N ALA A 283 19.68 4.00 0.10
CA ALA A 283 18.71 4.83 -0.62
C ALA A 283 17.72 3.99 -1.44
N LEU A 284 18.19 2.97 -2.17
CA LEU A 284 17.35 2.03 -2.91
C LEU A 284 16.38 1.29 -1.99
N THR A 285 16.85 0.84 -0.83
CA THR A 285 16.01 0.15 0.16
C THR A 285 14.90 1.06 0.66
N ARG A 286 15.23 2.29 1.05
CA ARG A 286 14.24 3.27 1.53
C ARG A 286 13.24 3.64 0.44
N ALA A 287 13.72 3.92 -0.77
CA ALA A 287 12.87 4.19 -1.92
C ALA A 287 11.94 2.99 -2.21
N HIS A 288 12.42 1.75 -2.12
CA HIS A 288 11.61 0.56 -2.31
C HIS A 288 10.50 0.43 -1.24
N ILE A 289 10.81 0.66 0.03
CA ILE A 289 9.83 0.64 1.12
C ILE A 289 8.76 1.70 0.88
N MET A 290 9.18 2.93 0.58
CA MET A 290 8.32 4.06 0.21
C MET A 290 7.41 3.72 -0.98
N TYR A 291 7.94 3.09 -2.03
CA TYR A 291 7.15 2.63 -3.18
C TYR A 291 6.03 1.67 -2.78
N THR A 292 6.39 0.63 -2.02
CA THR A 292 5.41 -0.39 -1.59
C THR A 292 4.34 0.15 -0.66
N SER A 293 4.62 1.22 0.08
CA SER A 293 3.64 1.90 0.93
C SER A 293 2.44 2.44 0.12
N LEU A 294 2.65 2.79 -1.15
CA LEU A 294 1.64 3.35 -2.05
C LEU A 294 0.82 2.28 -2.80
N LEU A 295 1.27 1.03 -2.77
CA LEU A 295 0.62 -0.06 -3.50
C LEU A 295 -0.60 -0.59 -2.76
N SER A 296 -1.59 -1.01 -3.53
CA SER A 296 -2.76 -1.76 -3.08
C SER A 296 -2.72 -3.18 -3.65
N PRO A 297 -3.27 -4.18 -2.94
CA PRO A 297 -3.33 -5.55 -3.45
C PRO A 297 -4.15 -5.61 -4.74
N ILE A 298 -3.71 -6.44 -5.69
CA ILE A 298 -4.41 -6.68 -6.95
C ILE A 298 -5.62 -7.57 -6.68
N GLU A 299 -6.81 -7.05 -7.01
CA GLU A 299 -8.05 -7.81 -6.92
C GLU A 299 -8.18 -8.87 -8.05
N PRO A 300 -8.42 -10.15 -7.73
CA PRO A 300 -8.53 -11.23 -8.72
C PRO A 300 -9.82 -11.18 -9.54
N ARG A 301 -10.77 -10.29 -9.19
CA ARG A 301 -12.13 -10.22 -9.78
C ARG A 301 -12.13 -9.86 -11.27
N THR A 302 -11.06 -9.23 -11.76
CA THR A 302 -10.92 -8.84 -13.16
C THR A 302 -10.00 -9.80 -13.90
N LYS A 303 -10.25 -10.04 -15.20
CA LYS A 303 -9.36 -10.87 -16.04
C LYS A 303 -7.92 -10.34 -16.07
N SER A 304 -7.75 -9.02 -16.11
CA SER A 304 -6.44 -8.36 -16.06
C SER A 304 -5.73 -8.57 -14.72
N GLY A 305 -6.47 -8.45 -13.60
CA GLY A 305 -5.94 -8.70 -12.26
C GLY A 305 -5.51 -10.15 -12.09
N ALA A 306 -6.37 -11.12 -12.43
CA ALA A 306 -6.02 -12.54 -12.38
C ALA A 306 -4.79 -12.89 -13.23
N ARG A 307 -4.66 -12.31 -14.43
CA ARG A 307 -3.47 -12.49 -15.28
C ARG A 307 -2.21 -11.92 -14.62
N ARG A 308 -2.30 -10.73 -14.03
CA ARG A 308 -1.15 -10.09 -13.36
C ARG A 308 -0.71 -10.90 -12.13
N LEU A 309 -1.65 -11.36 -11.30
CA LEU A 309 -1.36 -12.24 -10.17
C LEU A 309 -0.62 -13.52 -10.58
N ALA A 310 -1.05 -14.15 -11.69
CA ALA A 310 -0.35 -15.32 -12.22
C ALA A 310 1.08 -15.02 -12.69
N GLU A 311 1.30 -13.84 -13.29
CA GLU A 311 2.63 -13.38 -13.68
C GLU A 311 3.53 -13.12 -12.46
N LEU A 312 3.00 -12.46 -11.43
CA LEU A 312 3.73 -12.21 -10.18
C LEU A 312 4.15 -13.53 -9.52
N ALA A 313 3.21 -14.48 -9.37
CA ALA A 313 3.50 -15.80 -8.81
C ALA A 313 4.60 -16.54 -9.60
N ALA A 314 4.54 -16.51 -10.94
CA ALA A 314 5.57 -17.09 -11.79
C ALA A 314 6.93 -16.38 -11.63
N GLY A 315 6.93 -15.06 -11.46
CA GLY A 315 8.12 -14.25 -11.15
C GLY A 315 8.77 -14.66 -9.83
N HIS A 316 7.98 -14.82 -8.77
CA HIS A 316 8.47 -15.27 -7.47
C HIS A 316 9.08 -16.67 -7.56
N GLN A 317 8.38 -17.60 -8.20
CA GLN A 317 8.89 -18.96 -8.40
C GLN A 317 10.21 -18.95 -9.18
N ARG A 318 10.29 -18.14 -10.26
CA ARG A 318 11.52 -17.97 -11.05
C ARG A 318 12.65 -17.45 -10.18
N PHE A 319 12.42 -16.42 -9.36
CA PHE A 319 13.42 -15.87 -8.46
C PHE A 319 13.97 -16.94 -7.50
N CYS A 320 13.08 -17.60 -6.74
CA CYS A 320 13.48 -18.58 -5.73
C CYS A 320 14.20 -19.79 -6.36
N THR A 321 13.70 -20.32 -7.49
CA THR A 321 14.30 -21.49 -8.16
C THR A 321 15.71 -21.19 -8.68
N ASN A 322 15.95 -20.01 -9.24
CA ASN A 322 17.27 -19.64 -9.74
C ASN A 322 18.26 -19.34 -8.61
N GLN A 323 17.80 -18.76 -7.50
CA GLN A 323 18.63 -18.58 -6.31
C GLN A 323 19.02 -19.93 -5.67
N LEU A 324 18.11 -20.90 -5.61
CA LEU A 324 18.41 -22.26 -5.15
C LEU A 324 19.43 -22.98 -6.05
N ALA A 325 19.50 -22.63 -7.33
CA ALA A 325 20.50 -23.15 -8.26
C ALA A 325 21.91 -22.57 -8.03
N ASN A 326 22.07 -21.56 -7.16
CA ASN A 326 23.36 -20.97 -6.82
C ASN A 326 24.22 -21.94 -5.99
N LYS A 327 25.09 -22.66 -6.70
CA LYS A 327 26.02 -23.64 -6.12
C LYS A 327 27.06 -23.06 -5.16
N LYS A 328 27.34 -21.74 -5.20
CA LYS A 328 28.35 -21.15 -4.31
C LYS A 328 27.84 -21.05 -2.88
N THR A 329 26.62 -20.55 -2.70
CA THR A 329 25.99 -20.40 -1.38
C THR A 329 25.76 -21.77 -0.73
N SER A 330 25.11 -22.69 -1.46
CA SER A 330 24.90 -24.07 -0.99
C SER A 330 26.19 -24.77 -0.59
N ARG A 331 27.27 -24.65 -1.39
CA ARG A 331 28.56 -25.30 -1.05
C ARG A 331 29.16 -24.80 0.26
N VAL A 332 29.08 -23.50 0.56
CA VAL A 332 29.60 -22.94 1.81
C VAL A 332 28.80 -23.45 3.01
N LEU A 333 27.47 -23.48 2.88
CA LEU A 333 26.57 -23.97 3.93
C LEU A 333 26.70 -25.49 4.13
N GLU A 334 26.77 -26.29 3.06
CA GLU A 334 26.89 -27.75 3.12
C GLU A 334 28.16 -28.19 3.86
N VAL A 335 29.27 -27.46 3.67
CA VAL A 335 30.53 -27.74 4.36
C VAL A 335 30.43 -27.47 5.86
N ALA A 336 29.66 -26.45 6.26
CA ALA A 336 29.54 -26.03 7.65
C ALA A 336 28.43 -26.76 8.43
N PHE A 337 27.30 -27.05 7.77
CA PHE A 337 26.06 -27.50 8.40
C PHE A 337 25.61 -28.90 7.95
N GLY A 338 26.26 -29.46 6.93
CA GLY A 338 25.82 -30.69 6.29
C GLY A 338 24.69 -30.47 5.28
N ALA A 339 24.47 -31.48 4.44
CA ALA A 339 23.58 -31.38 3.28
C ALA A 339 22.09 -31.24 3.65
N GLU A 340 21.64 -31.98 4.67
CA GLU A 340 20.23 -32.01 5.06
C GLU A 340 19.76 -30.67 5.63
N LEU A 341 20.49 -30.13 6.62
CA LEU A 341 20.20 -28.83 7.22
C LEU A 341 20.31 -27.71 6.17
N THR A 342 21.33 -27.76 5.30
CA THR A 342 21.48 -26.78 4.22
C THR A 342 20.28 -26.79 3.27
N ALA A 343 19.83 -27.96 2.81
CA ALA A 343 18.70 -28.07 1.92
C ALA A 343 17.41 -27.54 2.56
N ALA A 344 17.16 -27.90 3.82
CA ALA A 344 16.01 -27.43 4.59
C ALA A 344 16.05 -25.90 4.80
N TYR A 345 17.21 -25.35 5.17
CA TYR A 345 17.41 -23.92 5.38
C TYR A 345 17.23 -23.10 4.10
N MET A 346 17.86 -23.53 3.00
CA MET A 346 17.80 -22.80 1.73
C MET A 346 16.39 -22.79 1.14
N SER A 347 15.68 -23.92 1.16
CA SER A 347 14.35 -24.03 0.58
C SER A 347 13.21 -23.60 1.52
N GLY A 348 13.42 -23.69 2.83
CA GLY A 348 12.41 -23.38 3.84
C GLY A 348 12.50 -21.95 4.39
N LEU A 349 13.70 -21.34 4.44
CA LEU A 349 13.87 -19.97 4.92
C LEU A 349 14.43 -19.01 3.88
N MET A 350 15.55 -19.30 3.20
CA MET A 350 16.18 -18.28 2.35
C MET A 350 15.33 -17.98 1.11
N PHE A 351 14.92 -19.03 0.38
CA PHE A 351 14.28 -18.96 -0.94
C PHE A 351 13.00 -19.79 -0.99
N ASP A 352 12.08 -19.58 -0.05
CA ASP A 352 10.77 -20.22 -0.01
C ASP A 352 9.83 -19.66 -1.09
N PHE A 353 8.98 -20.54 -1.62
CA PHE A 353 7.89 -20.19 -2.52
C PHE A 353 6.66 -21.01 -2.16
N ASP A 354 5.69 -20.35 -1.52
CA ASP A 354 4.38 -20.90 -1.25
C ASP A 354 3.33 -19.82 -1.58
N PRO A 355 2.66 -19.88 -2.74
CA PRO A 355 1.65 -18.89 -3.12
C PRO A 355 0.41 -18.90 -2.23
N SER A 356 0.23 -19.92 -1.38
CA SER A 356 -0.81 -19.94 -0.36
C SER A 356 -0.40 -19.22 0.93
N ASP A 357 0.89 -18.85 1.05
CA ASP A 357 1.38 -18.19 2.23
C ASP A 357 0.93 -16.73 2.32
N SER A 358 0.24 -16.42 3.41
CA SER A 358 -0.14 -15.07 3.79
C SER A 358 0.12 -14.90 5.29
N PRO A 359 1.36 -14.53 5.68
CA PRO A 359 1.68 -14.31 7.08
C PRO A 359 0.81 -13.17 7.63
N PRO A 360 0.32 -13.27 8.87
CA PRO A 360 -0.48 -12.21 9.46
C PRO A 360 0.35 -10.94 9.58
N TRP A 361 -0.28 -9.80 9.29
CA TRP A 361 0.25 -8.48 9.58
C TRP A 361 -0.80 -7.74 10.40
N PHE A 362 -0.35 -6.85 11.27
CA PHE A 362 -1.26 -6.09 12.11
C PHE A 362 -1.52 -4.73 11.46
N ASP A 363 -2.79 -4.44 11.15
CA ASP A 363 -3.20 -3.12 10.71
C ASP A 363 -3.30 -2.18 11.92
N THR A 364 -2.17 -1.55 12.21
CA THR A 364 -2.01 -0.47 13.19
C THR A 364 -2.58 0.86 12.71
N SER A 365 -3.29 0.99 11.58
CA SER A 365 -3.92 2.26 11.21
C SER A 365 -4.81 2.83 12.34
N VAL A 366 -5.40 1.96 13.15
CA VAL A 366 -6.09 2.32 14.39
C VAL A 366 -5.11 2.76 15.50
N SER A 367 -3.96 2.11 15.65
CA SER A 367 -2.88 2.56 16.54
C SER A 367 -2.28 3.90 16.11
N ARG A 368 -2.16 4.19 14.81
CA ARG A 368 -1.78 5.52 14.28
C ARG A 368 -2.75 6.59 14.71
N LEU A 369 -4.05 6.30 14.61
CA LEU A 369 -5.08 7.17 15.16
C LEU A 369 -4.86 7.38 16.66
N TYR A 370 -4.66 6.31 17.43
CA TYR A 370 -4.38 6.41 18.86
C TYR A 370 -3.11 7.23 19.18
N HIS A 371 -1.97 6.98 18.53
CA HIS A 371 -0.72 7.72 18.75
C HIS A 371 -0.79 9.16 18.28
N HIS A 372 -1.51 9.43 17.18
CA HIS A 372 -1.83 10.79 16.77
C HIS A 372 -2.66 11.51 17.85
N PHE A 373 -3.68 10.84 18.41
CA PHE A 373 -4.48 11.39 19.51
C PHE A 373 -3.72 11.54 20.83
N ASP A 374 -2.66 10.75 21.05
CA ASP A 374 -1.82 10.80 22.25
C ASP A 374 -0.75 11.90 22.15
N ARG A 375 -0.16 12.08 20.95
CA ARG A 375 0.86 13.12 20.64
C ARG A 375 0.25 14.50 20.40
N GLU A 376 -1.03 14.58 20.01
CA GLU A 376 -1.80 15.81 19.92
C GLU A 376 -2.93 15.85 20.98
N PRO A 377 -2.60 15.98 22.27
CA PRO A 377 -3.57 15.87 23.37
C PRO A 377 -4.49 17.11 23.55
N GLU A 378 -4.36 18.16 22.73
CA GLU A 378 -5.26 19.33 22.81
C GLU A 378 -6.63 19.01 22.18
N PRO A 379 -7.73 19.42 22.85
CA PRO A 379 -9.04 18.86 22.60
C PRO A 379 -9.57 19.39 21.28
N TRP A 380 -9.77 18.49 20.31
CA TRP A 380 -10.71 18.60 19.18
C TRP A 380 -11.27 20.01 18.97
N LYS A 381 -10.45 20.95 18.50
CA LYS A 381 -10.95 22.30 18.23
C LYS A 381 -12.00 22.31 17.13
N ASP A 382 -12.11 21.22 16.38
CA ASP A 382 -13.26 20.96 15.55
C ASP A 382 -13.60 19.47 15.50
N GLY A 383 -14.08 18.91 16.62
CA GLY A 383 -15.04 17.79 16.53
C GLY A 383 -16.20 18.13 15.59
N ALA A 384 -16.50 19.43 15.45
CA ALA A 384 -17.36 20.01 14.44
C ALA A 384 -16.90 19.77 12.99
N GLN A 385 -15.59 19.67 12.67
CA GLN A 385 -15.10 19.41 11.31
C GLN A 385 -15.20 17.93 10.92
N LEU A 386 -14.93 17.01 11.85
CA LEU A 386 -15.17 15.58 11.61
C LEU A 386 -16.68 15.28 11.52
N LEU A 387 -17.47 15.92 12.39
CA LEU A 387 -18.93 15.90 12.31
C LEU A 387 -19.43 16.63 11.05
N SER A 388 -18.79 17.69 10.57
CA SER A 388 -19.18 18.39 9.34
C SER A 388 -18.83 17.58 8.11
N ILE A 389 -17.65 16.95 8.03
CA ILE A 389 -17.28 16.06 6.93
C ILE A 389 -18.25 14.87 6.89
N ARG A 390 -18.57 14.26 8.03
CA ARG A 390 -19.56 13.18 8.11
C ARG A 390 -20.95 13.67 7.72
N ARG A 391 -21.38 14.82 8.24
CA ARG A 391 -22.67 15.46 7.91
C ARG A 391 -22.77 15.80 6.43
N ASP A 392 -21.72 16.34 5.82
CA ASP A 392 -21.67 16.66 4.39
C ASP A 392 -21.76 15.39 3.53
N LEU A 393 -21.12 14.30 3.96
CA LEU A 393 -21.21 13.00 3.29
C LEU A 393 -22.61 12.39 3.41
N ASP A 394 -23.20 12.46 4.62
CA ASP A 394 -24.55 11.98 4.91
C ASP A 394 -25.61 12.80 4.15
N VAL A 395 -25.44 14.12 4.02
CA VAL A 395 -26.30 15.00 3.20
C VAL A 395 -26.18 14.68 1.71
N LYS A 396 -24.98 14.46 1.18
CA LYS A 396 -24.80 14.02 -0.23
C LYS A 396 -25.48 12.68 -0.49
N LYS A 397 -25.35 11.74 0.45
CA LYS A 397 -25.99 10.43 0.39
C LYS A 397 -27.52 10.53 0.51
N ALA A 398 -28.03 11.37 1.40
CA ALA A 398 -29.46 11.64 1.57
C ALA A 398 -30.07 12.24 0.30
N ASN A 399 -29.43 13.24 -0.31
CA ASN A 399 -29.85 13.83 -1.59
C ASN A 399 -29.88 12.79 -2.72
N THR A 400 -28.87 11.92 -2.78
CA THR A 400 -28.82 10.83 -3.77
C THR A 400 -29.99 9.86 -3.60
N PHE A 401 -30.32 9.47 -2.36
CA PHE A 401 -31.46 8.59 -2.09
C PHE A 401 -32.79 9.28 -2.39
N LEU A 402 -32.99 10.53 -1.96
CA LEU A 402 -34.22 11.27 -2.25
C LEU A 402 -34.43 11.44 -3.76
N GLN A 403 -33.40 11.80 -4.51
CA GLN A 403 -33.49 11.94 -5.96
C GLN A 403 -33.90 10.61 -6.63
N ARG A 404 -33.25 9.50 -6.28
CA ARG A 404 -33.58 8.17 -6.82
C ARG A 404 -35.01 7.75 -6.49
N PHE A 405 -35.49 8.10 -5.29
CA PHE A 405 -36.88 7.85 -4.92
C PHE A 405 -37.85 8.69 -5.78
N LEU A 406 -37.57 9.99 -5.99
CA LEU A 406 -38.38 10.86 -6.85
C LEU A 406 -38.36 10.42 -8.32
N GLU A 407 -37.27 9.79 -8.77
CA GLU A 407 -37.13 9.16 -10.09
C GLU A 407 -37.90 7.82 -10.21
N GLY A 408 -38.57 7.37 -9.13
CA GLY A 408 -39.47 6.22 -9.14
C GLY A 408 -38.84 4.90 -8.67
N GLU A 409 -37.64 4.94 -8.07
CA GLU A 409 -36.99 3.73 -7.58
C GLU A 409 -37.58 3.24 -6.23
N ALA A 410 -38.52 2.30 -6.31
CA ALA A 410 -39.23 1.77 -5.15
C ALA A 410 -38.33 1.10 -4.08
N SER A 411 -37.13 0.63 -4.44
CA SER A 411 -36.15 0.03 -3.51
C SER A 411 -35.51 1.02 -2.53
N ILE A 412 -35.81 2.31 -2.66
CA ILE A 412 -35.32 3.35 -1.75
C ILE A 412 -36.30 3.63 -0.59
N ALA A 413 -37.55 3.16 -0.67
CA ALA A 413 -38.50 3.26 0.45
C ALA A 413 -38.02 2.50 1.69
N GLY A 414 -38.59 2.83 2.86
CA GLY A 414 -38.21 2.32 4.17
C GLY A 414 -36.98 3.02 4.72
N GLU A 415 -36.09 2.28 5.38
CA GLU A 415 -34.97 2.81 6.16
C GLU A 415 -34.07 3.81 5.40
N ARG A 416 -33.93 3.65 4.07
CA ARG A 416 -33.10 4.54 3.24
C ARG A 416 -33.75 5.90 3.00
N LEU A 417 -35.06 5.93 2.75
CA LEU A 417 -35.82 7.18 2.60
C LEU A 417 -36.00 7.87 3.96
N GLN A 418 -36.23 7.10 5.03
CA GLN A 418 -36.28 7.62 6.40
C GLN A 418 -34.96 8.27 6.80
N PHE A 419 -33.84 7.61 6.52
CA PHE A 419 -32.50 8.16 6.72
C PHE A 419 -32.32 9.46 5.92
N ALA A 420 -32.71 9.48 4.64
CA ALA A 420 -32.57 10.66 3.79
C ALA A 420 -33.37 11.86 4.31
N LEU A 421 -34.66 11.65 4.59
CA LEU A 421 -35.57 12.69 5.08
C LEU A 421 -35.17 13.20 6.47
N GLY A 422 -34.79 12.30 7.38
CA GLY A 422 -34.31 12.68 8.71
C GLY A 422 -32.98 13.45 8.67
N THR A 423 -32.06 13.05 7.79
CA THR A 423 -30.77 13.74 7.61
C THR A 423 -30.95 15.13 7.00
N LEU A 424 -31.81 15.28 5.99
CA LEU A 424 -32.11 16.59 5.39
C LEU A 424 -32.82 17.52 6.37
N TYR A 425 -33.75 16.99 7.17
CA TYR A 425 -34.43 17.77 8.21
C TYR A 425 -33.47 18.31 9.28
N ASP A 426 -32.39 17.59 9.60
CA ASP A 426 -31.38 18.11 10.53
C ASP A 426 -30.39 19.07 9.86
N ALA A 427 -30.06 18.79 8.60
CA ALA A 427 -28.97 19.45 7.89
C ALA A 427 -29.36 20.75 7.18
N ASP A 428 -30.55 20.82 6.61
CA ASP A 428 -31.04 21.89 5.73
C ASP A 428 -32.15 22.69 6.44
N GLU A 429 -31.89 23.98 6.67
CA GLU A 429 -32.79 24.87 7.40
C GLU A 429 -34.06 25.20 6.61
N ASP A 430 -33.96 25.42 5.31
CA ASP A 430 -35.09 25.71 4.43
C ASP A 430 -36.02 24.48 4.34
N PHE A 431 -35.43 23.30 4.18
CA PHE A 431 -36.18 22.04 4.18
C PHE A 431 -36.88 21.81 5.53
N ARG A 432 -36.19 22.10 6.64
CA ARG A 432 -36.75 21.96 7.99
C ARG A 432 -37.90 22.94 8.24
N GLU A 433 -37.78 24.19 7.80
CA GLU A 433 -38.86 25.17 7.94
C GLU A 433 -40.08 24.76 7.11
N ALA A 434 -39.88 24.34 5.87
CA ALA A 434 -40.95 23.83 5.01
C ALA A 434 -41.64 22.58 5.62
N ALA A 435 -40.85 21.65 6.15
CA ALA A 435 -41.35 20.44 6.81
C ALA A 435 -42.16 20.76 8.09
N ASN A 436 -41.68 21.68 8.93
CA ASN A 436 -42.40 22.10 10.13
C ASN A 436 -43.69 22.89 9.83
N ALA A 437 -43.69 23.67 8.75
CA ALA A 437 -44.89 24.36 8.28
C ALA A 437 -45.97 23.38 7.79
N ALA A 438 -45.55 22.30 7.14
CA ALA A 438 -46.46 21.23 6.72
C ALA A 438 -46.90 20.35 7.90
N THR A 439 -45.99 20.10 8.85
CA THR A 439 -46.19 19.13 9.95
C THR A 439 -45.58 19.64 11.26
N PRO A 440 -46.37 20.40 12.06
CA PRO A 440 -45.88 21.03 13.29
C PRO A 440 -45.36 20.05 14.35
N GLU A 441 -45.85 18.80 14.35
CA GLU A 441 -45.45 17.74 15.31
C GLU A 441 -44.00 17.24 15.09
N LEU A 442 -43.38 17.54 13.94
CA LEU A 442 -41.99 17.13 13.65
C LEU A 442 -40.97 17.80 14.58
N ALA A 443 -41.27 19.00 15.08
CA ALA A 443 -40.42 19.69 16.04
C ALA A 443 -40.33 18.95 17.37
N GLU A 444 -41.43 18.33 17.82
CA GLU A 444 -41.47 17.51 19.04
C GLU A 444 -40.82 16.14 18.81
N LEU A 445 -41.05 15.53 17.64
CA LEU A 445 -40.44 14.25 17.26
C LEU A 445 -38.91 14.32 17.11
N ARG A 446 -38.36 15.50 16.79
CA ARG A 446 -36.91 15.71 16.73
C ARG A 446 -36.22 15.35 18.05
N MET A 447 -36.88 15.62 19.18
CA MET A 447 -36.36 15.28 20.52
C MET A 447 -36.30 13.76 20.76
N ALA A 448 -37.08 12.97 20.01
CA ALA A 448 -37.09 11.52 20.05
C ALA A 448 -36.10 10.86 19.05
N GLY A 449 -35.47 11.66 18.17
CA GLY A 449 -34.43 11.23 17.23
C GLY A 449 -34.81 11.36 15.74
N LEU A 450 -33.79 11.49 14.87
CA LEU A 450 -33.97 11.74 13.43
C LEU A 450 -34.67 10.60 12.68
N GLU A 451 -34.59 9.37 13.18
CA GLU A 451 -35.35 8.26 12.61
C GLU A 451 -36.87 8.42 12.77
N ALA A 452 -37.32 9.00 13.90
CA ALA A 452 -38.74 9.24 14.14
C ALA A 452 -39.28 10.31 13.18
N VAL A 453 -38.48 11.36 12.94
CA VAL A 453 -38.76 12.40 11.95
C VAL A 453 -38.78 11.83 10.54
N GLY A 454 -37.79 11.01 10.17
CA GLY A 454 -37.71 10.34 8.88
C GLY A 454 -38.91 9.43 8.59
N ARG A 455 -39.36 8.66 9.59
CA ARG A 455 -40.57 7.82 9.49
C ARG A 455 -41.84 8.65 9.29
N ALA A 456 -41.98 9.75 10.02
CA ALA A 456 -43.15 10.63 9.90
C ALA A 456 -43.20 11.31 8.53
N LEU A 457 -42.07 11.83 8.05
CA LEU A 457 -41.95 12.46 6.73
C LEU A 457 -42.17 11.46 5.59
N GLU A 458 -41.64 10.24 5.70
CA GLU A 458 -41.89 9.19 4.71
C GLU A 458 -43.39 8.86 4.59
N ALA A 459 -44.08 8.69 5.71
CA ALA A 459 -45.50 8.38 5.71
C ALA A 459 -46.33 9.46 4.99
N GLN A 460 -45.97 10.73 5.19
CA GLN A 460 -46.62 11.85 4.51
C GLN A 460 -46.27 11.94 3.03
N LEU A 461 -45.02 11.70 2.67
CA LEU A 461 -44.57 11.70 1.28
C LEU A 461 -45.28 10.59 0.50
N LEU A 462 -45.41 9.40 1.08
CA LEU A 462 -46.15 8.28 0.48
C LEU A 462 -47.65 8.56 0.37
N ASP A 463 -48.24 9.22 1.36
CA ASP A 463 -49.65 9.65 1.31
C ASP A 463 -49.86 10.70 0.20
N LEU A 464 -48.98 11.70 0.08
CA LEU A 464 -49.03 12.71 -0.99
C LEU A 464 -48.82 12.09 -2.38
N VAL A 465 -47.86 11.16 -2.54
CA VAL A 465 -47.65 10.42 -3.79
C VAL A 465 -48.87 9.56 -4.11
N GLY A 466 -49.47 8.90 -3.12
CA GLY A 466 -50.70 8.13 -3.27
C GLY A 466 -51.89 9.00 -3.68
N GLN A 467 -52.06 10.18 -3.06
CA GLN A 467 -53.10 11.15 -3.39
C GLN A 467 -52.89 11.77 -4.77
N ALA A 468 -51.65 12.08 -5.16
CA ALA A 468 -51.32 12.59 -6.49
C ALA A 468 -51.54 11.54 -7.58
N GLN A 469 -51.20 10.27 -7.32
CA GLN A 469 -51.50 9.16 -8.23
C GLN A 469 -53.01 8.92 -8.32
N ALA A 470 -53.75 9.02 -7.23
CA ALA A 470 -55.22 8.94 -7.22
C ALA A 470 -55.87 10.12 -7.94
N ALA A 471 -55.35 11.34 -7.79
CA ALA A 471 -55.80 12.54 -8.48
C ALA A 471 -55.46 12.51 -9.97
N ALA A 472 -54.29 11.99 -10.36
CA ALA A 472 -53.91 11.76 -11.75
C ALA A 472 -54.79 10.66 -12.40
N ALA A 473 -55.09 9.59 -11.67
CA ALA A 473 -56.03 8.56 -12.10
C ALA A 473 -57.47 9.11 -12.20
N ALA A 474 -57.88 9.98 -11.28
CA ALA A 474 -59.16 10.66 -11.30
C ALA A 474 -59.25 11.76 -12.38
N ALA A 475 -58.14 12.42 -12.73
CA ALA A 475 -58.05 13.35 -13.85
C ALA A 475 -58.04 12.62 -15.19
N ALA A 476 -57.39 11.45 -15.27
CA ALA A 476 -57.47 10.56 -16.42
C ALA A 476 -58.89 9.97 -16.57
N ALA A 477 -59.58 9.66 -15.47
CA ALA A 477 -60.98 9.22 -15.47
C ALA A 477 -61.97 10.37 -15.72
N GLY A 478 -61.69 11.57 -15.21
CA GLY A 478 -62.49 12.80 -15.37
C GLY A 478 -62.31 13.48 -16.73
N GLY A 479 -61.17 13.27 -17.39
CA GLY A 479 -60.98 13.57 -18.81
C GLY A 479 -61.91 12.75 -19.72
N GLY A 480 -62.40 11.60 -19.24
CA GLY A 480 -63.46 10.83 -19.88
C GLY A 480 -64.86 11.47 -19.79
N ALA A 481 -65.09 12.40 -18.86
CA ALA A 481 -66.39 13.06 -18.68
C ALA A 481 -66.48 14.43 -19.38
N ALA A 482 -65.34 15.10 -19.64
CA ALA A 482 -65.30 16.32 -20.45
C ALA A 482 -65.25 16.04 -21.97
N ALA A 483 -64.81 14.84 -22.39
CA ALA A 483 -64.87 14.40 -23.78
C ALA A 483 -66.28 13.92 -24.22
N ALA A 484 -67.21 13.67 -23.28
CA ALA A 484 -68.55 13.19 -23.58
C ALA A 484 -69.62 14.29 -23.74
N ALA A 485 -69.27 15.56 -23.48
CA ALA A 485 -70.19 16.70 -23.62
C ALA A 485 -69.80 17.68 -24.76
N ALA A 486 -68.66 17.46 -25.42
CA ALA A 486 -68.22 18.22 -26.60
C ALA A 486 -68.43 17.48 -27.94
N ASP A 487 -68.98 16.26 -27.91
CA ASP A 487 -69.17 15.40 -29.09
C ASP A 487 -70.60 15.45 -29.68
N ALA A 488 -71.36 16.51 -29.36
CA ALA A 488 -72.72 16.74 -29.88
C ALA A 488 -72.81 17.87 -30.92
N GLN A 489 -71.70 18.54 -31.25
CA GLN A 489 -71.65 19.57 -32.29
C GLN A 489 -70.30 19.56 -33.02
N GLN A 490 -70.10 18.62 -33.97
CA GLN A 490 -69.32 18.81 -35.20
C GLN A 490 -69.30 17.54 -36.10
N PRO A 491 -70.38 17.22 -36.82
CA PRO A 491 -70.34 16.18 -37.86
C PRO A 491 -69.72 16.67 -39.19
N ASP A 492 -69.60 17.98 -39.41
CA ASP A 492 -69.32 18.54 -40.74
C ASP A 492 -67.83 18.63 -41.11
N GLU A 493 -66.91 18.84 -40.16
CA GLU A 493 -65.49 19.04 -40.50
C GLU A 493 -64.73 17.75 -40.81
N GLN A 494 -65.11 16.63 -40.20
CA GLN A 494 -64.48 15.33 -40.46
C GLN A 494 -64.93 14.72 -41.80
N GLN A 495 -66.20 14.91 -42.18
CA GLN A 495 -66.71 14.52 -43.49
C GLN A 495 -66.09 15.37 -44.62
N GLN A 496 -65.90 16.68 -44.40
CA GLN A 496 -65.22 17.55 -45.37
C GLN A 496 -63.74 17.21 -45.53
N ARG A 497 -63.02 16.87 -44.45
CA ARG A 497 -61.62 16.44 -44.52
C ARG A 497 -61.46 15.08 -45.22
N GLN A 498 -62.37 14.13 -44.99
CA GLN A 498 -62.36 12.86 -45.72
C GLN A 498 -62.71 13.04 -47.22
N GLN A 499 -63.66 13.91 -47.56
CA GLN A 499 -63.93 14.24 -48.96
C GLN A 499 -62.75 14.94 -49.65
N GLN A 500 -62.07 15.87 -48.97
CA GLN A 500 -60.85 16.51 -49.53
C GLN A 500 -59.70 15.52 -49.73
N GLN A 501 -59.49 14.58 -48.80
CA GLN A 501 -58.47 13.54 -48.98
C GLN A 501 -58.81 12.56 -50.11
N GLN A 502 -60.08 12.19 -50.26
CA GLN A 502 -60.52 11.36 -51.40
C GLN A 502 -60.38 12.09 -52.74
N GLN A 503 -60.70 13.39 -52.81
CA GLN A 503 -60.49 14.17 -54.03
C GLN A 503 -59.01 14.33 -54.38
N GLN A 504 -58.12 14.53 -53.40
CA GLN A 504 -56.68 14.60 -53.65
C GLN A 504 -56.11 13.25 -54.12
N GLN A 505 -56.57 12.13 -53.56
CA GLN A 505 -56.16 10.81 -54.02
C GLN A 505 -56.67 10.50 -55.45
N GLN A 506 -57.90 10.91 -55.79
CA GLN A 506 -58.41 10.74 -57.16
C GLN A 506 -57.66 11.62 -58.17
N GLN A 507 -57.30 12.86 -57.82
CA GLN A 507 -56.48 13.71 -58.69
C GLN A 507 -55.07 13.16 -58.90
N GLN A 508 -54.44 12.62 -57.86
CA GLN A 508 -53.13 11.96 -58.00
C GLN A 508 -53.21 10.70 -58.86
N GLN A 509 -54.27 9.90 -58.74
CA GLN A 509 -54.47 8.72 -59.62
C GLN A 509 -54.74 9.11 -61.07
N GLN A 510 -55.49 10.18 -61.33
CA GLN A 510 -55.71 10.68 -62.69
C GLN A 510 -54.43 11.27 -63.31
N GLN A 511 -53.60 11.98 -62.55
CA GLN A 511 -52.30 12.46 -63.01
C GLN A 511 -51.34 11.31 -63.31
N GLN A 512 -51.33 10.25 -62.47
CA GLN A 512 -50.53 9.05 -62.74
C GLN A 512 -51.02 8.27 -63.97
N GLN A 513 -52.33 8.24 -64.24
CA GLN A 513 -52.88 7.61 -65.45
C GLN A 513 -52.62 8.44 -66.72
N GLN A 514 -52.61 9.77 -66.64
CA GLN A 514 -52.24 10.63 -67.78
C GLN A 514 -50.73 10.54 -68.10
N GLN A 515 -49.87 10.42 -67.10
CA GLN A 515 -48.43 10.18 -67.29
C GLN A 515 -48.07 8.78 -67.81
N GLN A 516 -49.04 7.85 -67.87
CA GLN A 516 -48.86 6.52 -68.46
C GLN A 516 -49.47 6.39 -69.87
N GLN A 517 -50.08 7.46 -70.41
CA GLN A 517 -50.65 7.50 -71.77
C GLN A 517 -50.04 8.58 -72.69
N GLU A 518 -49.01 9.30 -72.23
CA GLU A 518 -48.01 10.02 -73.06
C GLU A 518 -46.71 9.23 -73.08
#